data_AF-A0A831YT38-F1
#
_entry.id   AF-A0A831YT38-F1
#
_cell.length_a   1.000
_cell.length_b   1.000
_cell.length_c   1.000
_cell.angle_alpha   90.00
_cell.angle_beta   90.00
_cell.angle_gamma   90.00
#
_symmetry.space_group_name_H-M   'P 1'
#
loop_
_entity.id
_entity.type
_entity.pdbx_description
1 polymer ?
#
loop_
_entity_poly.entity_id
_entity_poly.type
_entity_poly.pdbx_seq_one_letter_code
_entity_poly.pdbx_strand_id
1 'polypeptide(L)'
;MSSEQPVKRVSRWEIGEISFPVSEAFKISLESIRKRFARAAITMVSVTLGIAFLVSLLLMASIQVGAEAGVEPYMYWLLFVSLLVCGVGITNSMLIAVAERYKEIGTYKTLGALDRHILELFLMEALIIGTVGGLIGYIGGLVAGALYAFSNNQIPRFAEVLVTPQKSIPLFAELPASVSLFLLGMILAVALSLIATIGPAYYASKLKPAEALRYEI
;
A
#
# COMPACT_ATOMS: atom_id res chain seq x y z
N MET A 1 56.89 12.23 51.84
CA MET A 1 55.45 12.22 52.15
C MET A 1 54.70 12.41 50.84
N SER A 2 54.30 11.32 50.20
CA SER A 2 53.38 11.35 49.05
C SER A 2 52.31 10.30 49.35
N SER A 3 51.16 10.78 49.80
CA SER A 3 50.00 9.97 50.16
C SER A 3 49.34 9.43 48.89
N GLU A 4 49.48 8.13 48.64
CA GLU A 4 48.64 7.42 47.67
C GLU A 4 47.18 7.47 48.14
N GLN A 5 46.32 8.07 47.34
CA GLN A 5 44.87 8.04 47.57
C GLN A 5 44.30 6.72 47.02
N PRO A 6 43.41 6.03 47.75
CA PRO A 6 42.88 4.74 47.32
C PRO A 6 41.93 4.92 46.12
N VAL A 7 42.21 4.17 45.04
CA VAL A 7 41.37 4.08 43.84
C VAL A 7 39.98 3.55 44.22
N LYS A 8 38.93 4.37 44.08
CA LYS A 8 37.54 3.94 44.26
C LYS A 8 37.21 2.90 43.19
N ARG A 9 37.06 1.63 43.59
CA ARG A 9 36.51 0.55 42.75
C ARG A 9 35.11 0.93 42.31
N VAL A 10 34.91 1.09 41.01
CA VAL A 10 33.58 1.24 40.39
C VAL A 10 32.77 -0.01 40.76
N SER A 11 31.67 0.18 41.48
CA SER A 11 30.77 -0.90 41.90
C SER A 11 30.24 -1.62 40.67
N ARG A 12 30.34 -2.94 40.69
CA ARG A 12 29.78 -3.87 39.70
C ARG A 12 28.31 -3.49 39.46
N TRP A 13 27.96 -3.16 38.22
CA TRP A 13 26.60 -2.83 37.80
C TRP A 13 25.63 -3.87 38.35
N GLU A 14 24.79 -3.48 39.31
CA GLU A 14 23.67 -4.31 39.76
C GLU A 14 22.64 -4.29 38.63
N ILE A 15 22.58 -5.37 37.86
CA ILE A 15 21.59 -5.56 36.81
C ILE A 15 20.25 -5.71 37.53
N GLY A 16 19.50 -4.61 37.66
CA GLY A 16 18.12 -4.67 38.12
C GLY A 16 17.32 -5.50 37.11
N GLU A 17 16.79 -6.65 37.55
CA GLU A 17 15.85 -7.41 36.73
C GLU A 17 14.57 -6.58 36.56
N ILE A 18 14.36 -6.04 35.37
CA ILE A 18 13.13 -5.35 35.02
C ILE A 18 12.07 -6.43 34.79
N SER A 19 11.28 -6.75 35.82
CA SER A 19 10.11 -7.62 35.67
C SER A 19 9.00 -6.82 35.01
N PHE A 20 8.89 -6.93 33.69
CA PHE A 20 7.73 -6.40 32.98
C PHE A 20 6.53 -7.30 33.29
N PRO A 21 5.48 -6.80 33.98
CA PRO A 21 4.26 -7.57 34.10
C PRO A 21 3.73 -7.88 32.70
N VAL A 22 3.24 -9.11 32.50
CA VAL A 22 2.85 -9.65 31.18
C VAL A 22 1.83 -8.74 30.47
N SER A 23 0.98 -8.04 31.23
CA SER A 23 0.04 -7.05 30.71
C SER A 23 0.70 -5.84 30.04
N GLU A 24 1.81 -5.34 30.60
CA GLU A 24 2.51 -4.16 30.08
C GLU A 24 3.32 -4.54 28.83
N ALA A 25 3.95 -5.72 28.84
CA ALA A 25 4.62 -6.26 27.66
C ALA A 25 3.64 -6.49 26.50
N PHE A 26 2.44 -7.01 26.79
CA PHE A 26 1.38 -7.18 25.79
C PHE A 26 0.91 -5.85 25.22
N LYS A 27 0.68 -4.83 26.07
CA LYS A 27 0.25 -3.50 25.65
C LYS A 27 1.28 -2.82 24.72
N ILE A 28 2.57 -2.88 25.07
CA ILE A 28 3.66 -2.33 24.26
C ILE A 28 3.72 -3.02 22.90
N SER A 29 3.62 -4.36 22.87
CA SER A 29 3.61 -5.14 21.64
C SER A 29 2.40 -4.77 20.75
N LEU A 30 1.20 -4.70 21.32
CA LEU A 30 -0.01 -4.36 20.60
C LEU A 30 0.05 -2.95 19.99
N GLU A 31 0.63 -1.99 20.71
CA GLU A 31 0.79 -0.62 20.23
C GLU A 31 1.77 -0.53 19.06
N SER A 32 2.84 -1.34 19.08
CA SER A 32 3.80 -1.45 17.97
C SER A 32 3.17 -2.07 16.71
N ILE A 33 2.37 -3.13 16.87
CA ILE A 33 1.64 -3.79 15.78
C ILE A 33 0.60 -2.84 15.19
N ARG A 34 -0.15 -2.14 16.05
CA ARG A 34 -1.18 -1.18 15.61
C ARG A 34 -0.58 -0.06 14.77
N LYS A 35 0.56 0.50 15.18
CA LYS A 35 1.27 1.53 14.40
C LYS A 35 1.72 0.97 13.04
N ARG A 36 2.31 -0.23 13.00
CA ARG A 36 2.71 -0.91 11.76
C ARG A 36 1.53 -1.20 10.82
N PHE A 37 0.43 -1.70 11.36
CA PHE A 37 -0.75 -2.09 10.59
C PHE A 37 -1.54 -0.88 10.05
N ALA A 38 -1.70 0.17 10.85
CA ALA A 38 -2.45 1.36 10.44
C ALA A 38 -1.87 2.03 9.19
N ARG A 39 -0.55 2.01 9.01
CA ARG A 39 0.12 2.59 7.83
C ARG A 39 -0.11 1.79 6.56
N ALA A 40 0.09 0.48 6.65
CA ALA A 40 -0.21 -0.42 5.55
C ALA A 40 -1.69 -0.33 5.16
N ALA A 41 -2.59 -0.15 6.14
CA ALA A 41 -4.01 0.07 5.88
C ALA A 41 -4.28 1.37 5.10
N ILE A 42 -3.62 2.50 5.41
CA ILE A 42 -3.81 3.77 4.67
C ILE A 42 -3.42 3.61 3.19
N THR A 43 -2.29 2.96 2.91
CA THR A 43 -1.85 2.72 1.53
C THR A 43 -2.79 1.75 0.81
N MET A 44 -3.19 0.66 1.49
CA MET A 44 -4.14 -0.30 0.94
C MET A 44 -5.51 0.33 0.65
N VAL A 45 -6.01 1.23 1.50
CA VAL A 45 -7.28 1.93 1.27
C VAL A 45 -7.20 2.78 0.00
N SER A 46 -6.08 3.47 -0.22
CA SER A 46 -5.88 4.26 -1.45
C SER A 46 -5.98 3.38 -2.69
N VAL A 47 -5.19 2.29 -2.74
CA VAL A 47 -5.20 1.32 -3.87
C VAL A 47 -6.60 0.70 -4.03
N THR A 48 -7.18 0.20 -2.94
CA THR A 48 -8.48 -0.48 -2.94
C THR A 48 -9.57 0.42 -3.49
N LEU A 49 -9.65 1.67 -3.02
CA LEU A 49 -10.65 2.63 -3.50
C LEU A 49 -10.44 3.02 -4.96
N GLY A 50 -9.19 3.24 -5.39
CA GLY A 50 -8.90 3.55 -6.79
C GLY A 50 -9.34 2.43 -7.74
N ILE A 51 -9.04 1.18 -7.39
CA ILE A 51 -9.41 0.02 -8.21
C ILE A 51 -10.90 -0.30 -8.12
N ALA A 52 -11.50 -0.20 -6.93
CA ALA A 52 -12.96 -0.37 -6.77
C ALA A 52 -13.73 0.68 -7.57
N PHE A 53 -13.28 1.93 -7.57
CA PHE A 53 -13.86 2.99 -8.38
C PHE A 53 -13.71 2.69 -9.88
N LEU A 54 -12.52 2.28 -10.33
CA LEU A 54 -12.30 1.91 -11.73
C LEU A 54 -13.23 0.77 -12.18
N VAL A 55 -13.27 -0.33 -11.42
CA VAL A 55 -14.06 -1.52 -11.75
C VAL A 55 -15.55 -1.18 -11.70
N SER A 56 -16.02 -0.47 -10.66
CA SER A 56 -17.43 -0.09 -10.56
C SER A 56 -17.86 0.85 -11.67
N LEU A 57 -17.05 1.86 -12.02
CA LEU A 57 -17.38 2.83 -13.05
C LEU A 57 -17.47 2.20 -14.45
N LEU A 58 -16.53 1.31 -14.79
CA LEU A 58 -16.57 0.56 -16.05
C LEU A 58 -17.73 -0.44 -16.08
N LEU A 59 -18.01 -1.10 -14.96
CA LEU A 59 -19.10 -2.08 -14.87
C LEU A 59 -20.48 -1.42 -14.96
N MET A 60 -20.67 -0.28 -14.29
CA MET A 60 -21.90 0.52 -14.39
C MET A 60 -22.15 1.01 -15.83
N ALA A 61 -21.09 1.45 -16.53
CA ALA A 61 -21.18 1.85 -17.94
C ALA A 61 -21.74 0.73 -18.81
N SER A 62 -21.16 -0.48 -18.67
CA SER A 62 -21.55 -1.66 -19.42
C SER A 62 -22.97 -2.15 -19.10
N ILE A 63 -23.43 -2.00 -17.86
CA ILE A 63 -24.80 -2.35 -17.47
C ILE A 63 -25.82 -1.43 -18.16
N GLN A 64 -25.51 -0.13 -18.26
CA GLN A 64 -26.44 0.85 -18.81
C GLN A 64 -26.53 0.74 -20.34
N VAL A 65 -25.38 0.73 -21.03
CA VAL A 65 -25.29 0.83 -22.49
C VAL A 65 -25.12 -0.53 -23.18
N GLY A 66 -24.73 -1.58 -22.43
CA GLY A 66 -24.43 -2.93 -22.95
C GLY A 66 -22.93 -3.17 -23.09
N ALA A 67 -22.49 -4.44 -23.00
CA ALA A 67 -21.07 -4.82 -23.03
C ALA A 67 -20.35 -4.56 -24.36
N GLU A 68 -21.12 -4.41 -25.44
CA GLU A 68 -20.59 -4.11 -26.78
C GLU A 68 -20.35 -2.61 -27.01
N ALA A 69 -20.93 -1.75 -26.17
CA ALA A 69 -20.78 -0.32 -26.30
C ALA A 69 -19.38 0.14 -25.83
N GLY A 70 -18.80 1.05 -26.60
CA GLY A 70 -17.56 1.71 -26.20
C GLY A 70 -17.75 2.60 -24.97
N VAL A 71 -16.66 2.86 -24.24
CA VAL A 71 -16.68 3.81 -23.13
C VAL A 71 -16.61 5.23 -23.67
N GLU A 72 -17.47 6.10 -23.14
CA GLU A 72 -17.51 7.50 -23.51
C GLU A 72 -16.18 8.21 -23.15
N PRO A 73 -15.67 9.13 -23.99
CA PRO A 73 -14.38 9.78 -23.79
C PRO A 73 -14.20 10.47 -22.42
N TYR A 74 -15.26 11.02 -21.85
CA TYR A 74 -15.21 11.69 -20.54
C TYR A 74 -14.90 10.73 -19.39
N MET A 75 -15.27 9.45 -19.51
CA MET A 75 -15.05 8.45 -18.47
C MET A 75 -13.58 8.09 -18.34
N TYR A 76 -12.85 8.02 -19.47
CA TYR A 76 -11.39 7.84 -19.44
C TYR A 76 -10.70 8.98 -18.68
N TRP A 77 -11.19 10.21 -18.84
CA TRP A 77 -10.69 11.36 -18.06
C TRP A 77 -10.98 11.22 -16.57
N LEU A 78 -12.19 10.81 -16.18
CA LEU A 78 -12.54 10.57 -14.78
C LEU A 78 -11.66 9.48 -14.15
N LEU A 79 -11.45 8.38 -14.88
CA LEU A 79 -10.57 7.29 -14.44
C LEU A 79 -9.14 7.79 -14.26
N PHE A 80 -8.61 8.53 -15.24
CA PHE A 80 -7.26 9.08 -15.16
C PHE A 80 -7.06 9.96 -13.92
N VAL A 81 -7.96 10.92 -13.69
CA VAL A 81 -7.88 11.81 -12.52
C VAL A 81 -8.00 11.03 -11.21
N SER A 82 -8.90 10.05 -11.13
CA SER A 82 -9.07 9.23 -9.92
C SER A 82 -7.81 8.41 -9.59
N LEU A 83 -7.17 7.81 -10.60
CA LEU A 83 -5.93 7.05 -10.42
C LEU A 83 -4.75 7.96 -10.04
N LEU A 84 -4.73 9.19 -10.56
CA LEU A 84 -3.75 10.20 -10.17
C LEU A 84 -3.88 10.54 -8.68
N VAL A 85 -5.10 10.84 -8.21
CA VAL A 85 -5.37 11.13 -6.78
C VAL A 85 -4.98 9.93 -5.90
N CYS A 86 -5.29 8.71 -6.34
CA CYS A 86 -4.86 7.49 -5.66
C CYS A 86 -3.33 7.39 -5.57
N GLY A 87 -2.61 7.64 -6.66
CA GLY A 87 -1.14 7.66 -6.69
C GLY A 87 -0.54 8.65 -5.70
N VAL A 88 -1.09 9.87 -5.62
CA VAL A 88 -0.66 10.88 -4.63
C VAL A 88 -0.86 10.40 -3.19
N GLY A 89 -1.99 9.76 -2.91
CA GLY A 89 -2.27 9.15 -1.60
C GLY A 89 -1.26 8.08 -1.22
N ILE A 90 -0.91 7.20 -2.17
CA ILE A 90 0.10 6.15 -2.00
C ILE A 90 1.49 6.78 -1.73
N THR A 91 1.91 7.74 -2.55
CA THR A 91 3.20 8.42 -2.39
C THR A 91 3.30 9.11 -1.03
N ASN A 92 2.26 9.82 -0.60
CA ASN A 92 2.25 10.51 0.71
C ASN A 92 2.33 9.51 1.87
N SER A 93 1.53 8.45 1.83
CA SER A 93 1.58 7.39 2.84
C SER A 93 2.96 6.70 2.88
N MET A 94 3.60 6.51 1.72
CA MET A 94 4.92 5.91 1.65
C MET A 94 6.02 6.85 2.19
N LEU A 95 5.93 8.16 1.96
CA LEU A 95 6.85 9.13 2.57
C LEU A 95 6.78 9.11 4.09
N ILE A 96 5.57 9.02 4.65
CA ILE A 96 5.37 8.87 6.09
C ILE A 96 6.02 7.55 6.56
N ALA A 97 5.81 6.45 5.85
CA ALA A 97 6.41 5.16 6.18
C ALA A 97 7.96 5.19 6.19
N VAL A 98 8.57 5.93 5.25
CA VAL A 98 10.03 6.13 5.20
C VAL A 98 10.51 6.94 6.41
N ALA A 99 9.81 8.01 6.77
CA ALA A 99 10.18 8.85 7.92
C ALA A 99 10.12 8.07 9.24
N GLU A 100 9.12 7.20 9.41
CA GLU A 100 8.99 6.40 10.64
C GLU A 100 10.04 5.29 10.74
N ARG A 101 10.50 4.74 9.61
CA ARG A 101 11.52 3.69 9.54
C ARG A 101 12.93 4.25 9.40
N TYR A 102 13.12 5.55 9.57
CA TYR A 102 14.39 6.23 9.35
C TYR A 102 15.56 5.60 10.14
N LYS A 103 15.35 5.34 11.44
CA LYS A 103 16.34 4.66 12.30
C LYS A 103 16.59 3.21 11.89
N GLU A 104 15.53 2.46 11.57
CA GLU A 104 15.63 1.06 11.13
C GLU A 104 16.49 0.95 9.86
N ILE A 105 16.26 1.82 8.86
CA ILE A 105 17.04 1.89 7.60
C ILE A 105 18.50 2.25 7.88
N GLY A 106 18.74 3.19 8.79
CA GLY A 106 20.08 3.56 9.25
C GLY A 106 20.85 2.37 9.80
N THR A 107 20.22 1.61 10.70
CA THR A 107 20.81 0.39 11.27
C THR A 107 21.16 -0.63 10.19
N TYR A 108 20.25 -0.93 9.25
CA TYR A 108 20.54 -1.86 8.16
C TYR A 108 21.74 -1.44 7.32
N LYS A 109 21.84 -0.14 7.00
CA LYS A 109 22.97 0.38 6.24
C LYS A 109 24.29 0.36 7.02
N THR A 110 24.27 0.57 8.34
CA THR A 110 25.49 0.40 9.18
C THR A 110 25.97 -1.05 9.24
N LEU A 111 25.05 -2.02 9.08
CA LEU A 111 25.36 -3.44 8.98
C LEU A 111 25.83 -3.84 7.56
N GLY A 112 25.96 -2.88 6.64
CA GLY A 112 26.47 -3.11 5.28
C GLY A 112 25.39 -3.31 4.21
N ALA A 113 24.11 -3.01 4.49
CA ALA A 113 23.08 -3.07 3.45
C ALA A 113 23.32 -2.01 2.35
N LEU A 114 23.32 -2.45 1.10
CA LEU A 114 23.40 -1.60 -0.09
C LEU A 114 22.10 -0.79 -0.28
N ASP A 115 22.19 0.38 -0.92
CA ASP A 115 21.04 1.21 -1.28
C ASP A 115 19.98 0.43 -2.07
N ARG A 116 20.43 -0.48 -2.95
CA ARG A 116 19.56 -1.37 -3.72
C ARG A 116 18.70 -2.28 -2.84
N HIS A 117 19.21 -2.81 -1.73
CA HIS A 117 18.43 -3.67 -0.83
C HIS A 117 17.30 -2.88 -0.15
N ILE A 118 17.57 -1.61 0.21
CA ILE A 118 16.55 -0.73 0.79
C ILE A 118 15.47 -0.43 -0.25
N LEU A 119 15.87 -0.15 -1.49
CA LEU A 119 14.93 0.11 -2.59
C LEU A 119 14.06 -1.12 -2.87
N GLU A 120 14.65 -2.32 -2.98
CA GLU A 120 13.94 -3.58 -3.19
C GLU A 120 12.95 -3.87 -2.05
N LEU A 121 13.30 -3.57 -0.80
CA LEU A 121 12.40 -3.74 0.35
C LEU A 121 11.09 -2.96 0.19
N PHE A 122 11.17 -1.67 -0.20
CA PHE A 122 9.99 -0.84 -0.41
C PHE A 122 9.22 -1.21 -1.67
N LEU A 123 9.90 -1.63 -2.75
CA LEU A 123 9.22 -2.12 -3.95
C LEU A 123 8.46 -3.42 -3.69
N MET A 124 9.03 -4.34 -2.90
CA MET A 124 8.34 -5.57 -2.49
C MET A 124 7.14 -5.27 -1.59
N GLU A 125 7.25 -4.28 -0.70
CA GLU A 125 6.12 -3.80 0.10
C GLU A 125 5.00 -3.25 -0.80
N ALA A 126 5.34 -2.42 -1.80
CA ALA A 126 4.40 -1.90 -2.77
C ALA A 126 3.77 -2.98 -3.66
N LEU A 127 4.51 -4.04 -4.00
CA LEU A 127 4.00 -5.19 -4.74
C LEU A 127 2.93 -5.95 -3.93
N ILE A 128 3.21 -6.23 -2.65
CA ILE A 128 2.26 -6.90 -1.76
C ILE A 128 1.02 -6.03 -1.55
N ILE A 129 1.20 -4.73 -1.29
CA ILE A 129 0.09 -3.79 -1.12
C ILE A 129 -0.73 -3.66 -2.41
N GLY A 130 -0.08 -3.57 -3.56
CA GLY A 130 -0.74 -3.46 -4.87
C GLY A 130 -1.54 -4.70 -5.22
N THR A 131 -1.00 -5.89 -4.97
CA THR A 131 -1.70 -7.16 -5.24
C THR A 131 -2.89 -7.37 -4.31
N VAL A 132 -2.71 -7.20 -2.99
CA VAL A 132 -3.78 -7.37 -2.01
C VAL A 132 -4.84 -6.28 -2.16
N GLY A 133 -4.43 -5.02 -2.28
CA GLY A 133 -5.33 -3.88 -2.48
C GLY A 133 -6.07 -3.95 -3.83
N GLY A 134 -5.41 -4.43 -4.89
CA GLY A 134 -6.03 -4.66 -6.19
C GLY A 134 -7.11 -5.74 -6.14
N LEU A 135 -6.84 -6.86 -5.45
CA LEU A 135 -7.81 -7.94 -5.28
C LEU A 135 -9.04 -7.48 -4.48
N ILE A 136 -8.81 -6.82 -3.34
CA ILE A 136 -9.91 -6.29 -2.51
C ILE A 136 -10.66 -5.20 -3.27
N GLY A 137 -9.96 -4.34 -4.01
CA GLY A 137 -10.55 -3.29 -4.83
C GLY A 137 -11.44 -3.86 -5.94
N TYR A 138 -10.98 -4.91 -6.64
CA TYR A 138 -11.78 -5.61 -7.64
C TYR A 138 -13.09 -6.17 -7.04
N ILE A 139 -13.00 -6.87 -5.91
CA ILE A 139 -14.16 -7.40 -5.21
C ILE A 139 -15.10 -6.26 -4.79
N GLY A 140 -14.56 -5.18 -4.23
CA GLY A 140 -15.33 -4.00 -3.84
C GLY A 140 -16.03 -3.33 -5.02
N GLY A 141 -15.37 -3.25 -6.18
CA GLY A 141 -15.94 -2.72 -7.41
C GLY A 141 -17.08 -3.58 -7.97
N LEU A 142 -16.94 -4.91 -7.92
CA LEU A 142 -18.01 -5.85 -8.26
C LEU A 142 -19.22 -5.68 -7.33
N VAL A 143 -18.99 -5.56 -6.02
CA VAL A 143 -20.04 -5.33 -5.03
C VAL A 143 -20.77 -4.02 -5.32
N ALA A 144 -20.03 -2.93 -5.59
CA ALA A 144 -20.63 -1.65 -5.95
C ALA A 144 -21.46 -1.72 -7.25
N GLY A 145 -20.96 -2.42 -8.28
CA GLY A 145 -21.72 -2.66 -9.51
C GLY A 145 -22.97 -3.51 -9.30
N ALA A 146 -22.89 -4.53 -8.45
CA ALA A 146 -24.04 -5.37 -8.08
C ALA A 146 -25.10 -4.58 -7.32
N LEU A 147 -24.69 -3.71 -6.39
CA LEU A 147 -25.59 -2.81 -5.66
C LEU A 147 -26.29 -1.82 -6.61
N TYR A 148 -25.56 -1.27 -7.58
CA TYR A 148 -26.15 -0.42 -8.61
C TYR A 148 -27.18 -1.18 -9.45
N ALA A 149 -26.84 -2.38 -9.91
CA ALA A 149 -27.76 -3.21 -10.69
C ALA A 149 -29.02 -3.59 -9.88
N PHE A 150 -28.84 -3.91 -8.59
CA PHE A 150 -29.94 -4.20 -7.67
C PHE A 150 -30.87 -2.99 -7.54
N SER A 151 -30.32 -1.80 -7.29
CA SER A 151 -31.10 -0.56 -7.12
C SER A 151 -31.90 -0.17 -8.37
N ASN A 152 -31.42 -0.55 -9.57
CA ASN A 152 -32.06 -0.22 -10.84
C ASN A 152 -32.90 -1.38 -11.42
N ASN A 153 -33.09 -2.48 -10.68
CA ASN A 153 -33.75 -3.70 -11.16
C ASN A 153 -33.09 -4.31 -12.43
N GLN A 154 -31.78 -4.14 -12.57
CA GLN A 154 -30.97 -4.59 -13.71
C GLN A 154 -30.05 -5.78 -13.36
N ILE A 155 -30.41 -6.56 -12.34
CA ILE A 155 -29.66 -7.76 -11.93
C ILE A 155 -29.41 -8.74 -13.09
N PRO A 156 -30.39 -9.01 -14.01
CA PRO A 156 -30.13 -9.87 -15.16
C PRO A 156 -29.03 -9.32 -16.08
N ARG A 157 -29.03 -8.00 -16.32
CA ARG A 157 -28.00 -7.34 -17.14
C ARG A 157 -26.63 -7.39 -16.49
N PHE A 158 -26.54 -7.29 -15.17
CA PHE A 158 -25.27 -7.46 -14.46
C PHE A 158 -24.65 -8.84 -14.71
N ALA A 159 -25.45 -9.91 -14.59
CA ALA A 159 -24.98 -11.27 -14.84
C ALA A 159 -24.55 -11.48 -16.31
N GLU A 160 -25.31 -10.92 -17.25
CA GLU A 160 -24.98 -10.95 -18.68
C GLU A 160 -23.68 -10.21 -18.99
N VAL A 161 -23.49 -9.01 -18.44
CA VAL A 161 -22.28 -8.21 -18.63
C VAL A 161 -21.04 -8.96 -18.15
N LEU A 162 -21.09 -9.64 -17.00
CA LEU A 162 -19.91 -10.33 -16.45
C LEU A 162 -19.36 -11.46 -17.32
N VAL A 163 -20.21 -12.06 -18.16
CA VAL A 163 -19.88 -13.21 -19.01
C VAL A 163 -19.66 -12.79 -20.48
N THR A 164 -20.20 -11.65 -20.89
CA THR A 164 -20.03 -11.13 -22.25
C THR A 164 -18.65 -10.47 -22.43
N PRO A 165 -17.99 -10.64 -23.60
CA PRO A 165 -16.77 -9.93 -23.91
C PRO A 165 -17.00 -8.42 -23.99
N GLN A 166 -16.10 -7.63 -23.39
CA GLN A 166 -16.26 -6.18 -23.25
C GLN A 166 -15.36 -5.43 -24.23
N LYS A 167 -15.92 -4.80 -25.26
CA LYS A 167 -15.13 -4.07 -26.28
C LYS A 167 -14.56 -2.74 -25.79
N SER A 168 -15.02 -2.25 -24.66
CA SER A 168 -14.56 -1.01 -24.04
C SER A 168 -13.10 -1.02 -23.56
N ILE A 169 -12.48 -2.19 -23.46
CA ILE A 169 -11.05 -2.33 -23.13
C ILE A 169 -10.33 -2.95 -24.33
N PRO A 170 -9.68 -2.14 -25.19
CA PRO A 170 -9.08 -2.63 -26.45
C PRO A 170 -8.07 -3.76 -26.23
N LEU A 171 -7.36 -3.76 -25.11
CA LEU A 171 -6.32 -4.73 -24.78
C LEU A 171 -6.87 -6.13 -24.45
N PHE A 172 -8.14 -6.23 -24.00
CA PHE A 172 -8.75 -7.47 -23.51
C PHE A 172 -10.16 -7.70 -24.07
N ALA A 173 -10.43 -7.16 -25.27
CA ALA A 173 -11.78 -7.09 -25.84
C ALA A 173 -12.45 -8.45 -26.08
N GLU A 174 -11.66 -9.51 -26.24
CA GLU A 174 -12.14 -10.87 -26.52
C GLU A 174 -12.41 -11.70 -25.25
N LEU A 175 -12.08 -11.18 -24.06
CA LEU A 175 -12.25 -11.88 -22.78
C LEU A 175 -13.54 -11.46 -22.09
N PRO A 176 -14.19 -12.36 -21.31
CA PRO A 176 -15.34 -12.00 -20.47
C PRO A 176 -15.03 -10.79 -19.58
N ALA A 177 -16.02 -9.92 -19.36
CA ALA A 177 -15.86 -8.70 -18.56
C ALA A 177 -15.26 -8.96 -17.16
N SER A 178 -15.68 -10.03 -16.50
CA SER A 178 -15.13 -10.42 -15.19
C SER A 178 -13.61 -10.61 -15.22
N VAL A 179 -13.10 -11.32 -16.23
CA VAL A 179 -11.67 -11.61 -16.39
C VAL A 179 -10.91 -10.37 -16.85
N SER A 180 -11.44 -9.62 -17.80
CA SER A 180 -10.78 -8.41 -18.31
C SER A 180 -10.69 -7.30 -17.26
N LEU A 181 -11.75 -7.07 -16.48
CA LEU A 181 -11.74 -6.12 -15.37
C LEU A 181 -10.81 -6.55 -14.23
N PHE A 182 -10.76 -7.86 -13.93
CA PHE A 182 -9.82 -8.40 -12.95
C PHE A 182 -8.36 -8.15 -13.37
N LEU A 183 -8.00 -8.53 -14.60
CA LEU A 183 -6.64 -8.36 -15.12
C LEU A 183 -6.25 -6.89 -15.19
N LEU A 184 -7.13 -6.03 -15.74
CA LEU A 184 -6.89 -4.60 -15.82
C LEU A 184 -6.72 -3.99 -14.42
N GLY A 185 -7.62 -4.33 -13.49
CA GLY A 185 -7.57 -3.87 -12.11
C GLY A 185 -6.27 -4.29 -11.41
N MET A 186 -5.86 -5.55 -11.53
CA MET A 186 -4.63 -6.06 -10.93
C MET A 186 -3.37 -5.42 -11.53
N ILE A 187 -3.30 -5.30 -12.86
CA ILE A 187 -2.18 -4.68 -13.56
C ILE A 187 -2.05 -3.22 -13.13
N LEU A 188 -3.16 -2.47 -13.13
CA LEU A 188 -3.15 -1.07 -12.72
C LEU A 188 -2.86 -0.90 -11.23
N ALA A 189 -3.35 -1.79 -10.36
CA ALA A 189 -3.08 -1.74 -8.92
C ALA A 189 -1.58 -1.87 -8.63
N VAL A 190 -0.95 -2.87 -9.23
CA VAL A 190 0.48 -3.15 -9.07
C VAL A 190 1.33 -2.07 -9.75
N ALA A 191 0.97 -1.66 -10.97
CA ALA A 191 1.69 -0.60 -11.66
C ALA A 191 1.63 0.72 -10.90
N LEU A 192 0.44 1.11 -10.43
CA LEU A 192 0.24 2.35 -9.69
C LEU A 192 0.98 2.32 -8.35
N SER A 193 0.91 1.21 -7.59
CA SER A 193 1.62 1.09 -6.31
C SER A 193 3.13 1.18 -6.50
N LEU A 194 3.68 0.46 -7.49
CA LEU A 194 5.12 0.51 -7.78
C LEU A 194 5.55 1.91 -8.22
N ILE A 195 4.86 2.52 -9.19
CA ILE A 195 5.20 3.85 -9.70
C ILE A 195 5.14 4.90 -8.59
N ALA A 196 4.08 4.89 -7.79
CA ALA A 196 3.91 5.85 -6.69
C ALA A 196 4.94 5.68 -5.57
N THR A 197 5.49 4.47 -5.39
CA THR A 197 6.50 4.15 -4.37
C THR A 197 7.94 4.40 -4.83
N ILE A 198 8.25 4.36 -6.13
CA ILE A 198 9.63 4.52 -6.63
C ILE A 198 10.31 5.79 -6.08
N GLY A 199 9.63 6.94 -6.13
CA GLY A 199 10.18 8.21 -5.64
C GLY A 199 10.57 8.17 -4.15
N PRO A 200 9.61 7.88 -3.25
CA PRO A 200 9.89 7.70 -1.82
C PRO A 200 10.91 6.61 -1.50
N ALA A 201 10.86 5.46 -2.18
CA ALA A 201 11.79 4.35 -1.98
C ALA A 201 13.23 4.74 -2.36
N TYR A 202 13.38 5.49 -3.45
CA TYR A 202 14.68 6.03 -3.85
C TYR A 202 15.20 7.03 -2.82
N TYR A 203 14.36 7.93 -2.32
CA TYR A 203 14.73 8.84 -1.24
C TYR A 203 15.20 8.07 0.01
N ALA A 204 14.46 7.04 0.43
CA ALA A 204 14.80 6.17 1.56
C ALA A 204 16.15 5.44 1.37
N SER A 205 16.40 4.97 0.14
CA SER A 205 17.65 4.28 -0.21
C SER A 205 18.87 5.18 -0.15
N LYS A 206 18.74 6.51 -0.19
CA LYS A 206 19.86 7.46 -0.17
C LYS A 206 20.13 8.10 1.19
N LEU A 207 19.41 7.67 2.22
CA LEU A 207 19.60 8.16 3.58
C LEU A 207 21.00 7.80 4.11
N LYS A 208 21.62 8.77 4.80
CA LYS A 208 22.96 8.62 5.38
C LYS A 208 22.87 7.95 6.75
N PRO A 209 23.59 6.84 7.00
CA PRO A 209 23.47 6.10 8.26
C PRO A 209 23.87 6.91 9.50
N ALA A 210 24.90 7.76 9.37
CA ALA A 210 25.37 8.61 10.45
C ALA A 210 24.33 9.63 10.92
N GLU A 211 23.51 10.15 10.01
CA GLU A 211 22.43 11.10 10.34
C GLU A 211 21.24 10.38 11.00
N ALA A 212 20.96 9.14 10.60
CA ALA A 212 19.90 8.32 11.21
C ALA A 212 20.16 7.97 12.68
N LEU A 213 21.43 7.73 13.05
CA LEU A 213 21.81 7.38 14.42
C LEU A 213 22.03 8.58 15.33
N ARG A 214 22.29 9.77 14.76
CA ARG A 214 22.52 11.01 15.52
C ARG A 214 21.23 11.62 16.10
N TYR A 215 20.05 11.10 15.75
CA TYR A 215 18.76 11.69 16.12
C TYR A 215 18.36 11.52 17.61
N GLU A 216 19.32 11.21 18.50
CA GLU A 216 19.16 11.27 19.96
C GLU A 216 20.35 12.07 20.55
N ILE A 217 20.26 13.39 20.46
CA ILE A 217 20.83 14.30 21.48
C ILE A 217 19.77 15.36 21.74
#